data_AF-A0AAD5C1I2-F1
#
_entry.id   AF-A0AAD5C1I2-F1
#
_cell.length_a   1.000
_cell.length_b   1.000
_cell.length_c   1.000
_cell.angle_alpha   90.00
_cell.angle_beta   90.00
_cell.angle_gamma   90.00
#
_symmetry.space_group_name_H-M   'P 1'
#
loop_
_entity.id
_entity.type
_entity.pdbx_description
1 polymer ?
#
loop_
_entity_poly.entity_id
_entity_poly.type
_entity_poly.pdbx_seq_one_letter_code
_entity_poly.pdbx_strand_id
1 'polypeptide(L)'
;MTIPWLSFLLLFSFPELLLSAVVMLHSLEIYTTHEWFASTPTVYFQCSGENKTFLPDVKRKNTVYTFRGEESFQPLTNFESTKCKRCGFYEEDRFTSDDVFDEWEFCPSDFKSDDGRYIRAKGNEFNATFLCTECVKKGTLESSDNASHAHDKGNGMHWSMKLIIAISVVASTILLIIGFIVAYKYWLKRKRQHEQARFLKLFEDTDDIEDELGIGPLSDSI
;
A
#
# COMPACT_ATOMS: atom_id res chain seq x y z
N MET A 1 12.23 -29.95 16.68
CA MET A 1 13.10 -28.87 16.15
C MET A 1 12.78 -28.72 14.67
N THR A 2 12.74 -27.49 14.15
CA THR A 2 12.40 -27.07 12.76
C THR A 2 10.91 -26.82 12.40
N ILE A 3 10.28 -25.82 13.03
CA ILE A 3 9.17 -25.06 12.40
C ILE A 3 9.32 -23.53 12.62
N PRO A 4 10.41 -22.83 12.19
CA PRO A 4 10.39 -21.36 12.18
C PRO A 4 10.40 -20.75 10.78
N TRP A 5 10.43 -21.52 9.68
CA TRP A 5 10.60 -20.94 8.34
C TRP A 5 9.30 -20.56 7.62
N LEU A 6 8.18 -21.26 7.86
CA LEU A 6 6.92 -20.90 7.21
C LEU A 6 6.27 -19.63 7.79
N SER A 7 6.49 -19.32 9.08
CA SER A 7 5.98 -18.07 9.67
C SER A 7 6.73 -16.82 9.20
N PHE A 8 7.98 -16.94 8.73
CA PHE A 8 8.76 -15.80 8.25
C PHE A 8 8.30 -15.34 6.85
N LEU A 9 7.74 -16.21 6.02
CA LEU A 9 7.33 -15.86 4.65
C LEU A 9 6.04 -15.02 4.59
N LEU A 10 5.20 -15.06 5.63
CA LEU A 10 3.94 -14.29 5.67
C LEU A 10 4.09 -12.87 6.24
N LEU A 11 5.24 -12.52 6.82
CA LEU A 11 5.51 -11.18 7.39
C LEU A 11 6.14 -10.21 6.39
N PHE A 12 6.59 -10.66 5.22
CA PHE A 12 7.21 -9.80 4.19
C PHE A 12 6.27 -9.38 3.07
N SER A 13 5.00 -9.76 3.15
CA SER A 13 3.98 -9.40 2.16
C SER A 13 3.18 -8.17 2.60
N PHE A 14 3.84 -7.11 3.07
CA PHE A 14 3.20 -5.81 3.09
C PHE A 14 3.39 -5.23 1.69
N PRO A 15 2.32 -5.07 0.88
CA PRO A 15 2.40 -4.13 -0.21
C PRO A 15 2.75 -2.81 0.44
N GLU A 16 3.90 -2.24 0.08
CA GLU A 16 4.20 -0.85 0.35
C GLU A 16 2.96 -0.09 -0.13
N LEU A 17 2.14 0.38 0.81
CA LEU A 17 0.92 1.10 0.50
C LEU A 17 1.38 2.34 -0.25
N LEU A 18 1.27 2.31 -1.58
CA LEU A 18 1.49 3.46 -2.44
C LEU A 18 0.37 4.45 -2.14
N LEU A 19 0.52 5.16 -1.03
CA LEU A 19 -0.30 6.31 -0.69
C LEU A 19 0.02 7.39 -1.72
N SER A 20 -0.96 7.62 -2.58
CA SER A 20 -1.00 8.79 -3.44
C SER A 20 -1.53 9.95 -2.61
N ALA A 21 -0.79 11.04 -2.52
CA ALA A 21 -1.21 12.24 -1.80
C ALA A 21 -1.65 13.32 -2.79
N VAL A 22 -2.92 13.75 -2.74
CA VAL A 22 -3.47 14.71 -3.70
C VAL A 22 -3.15 16.15 -3.28
N VAL A 23 -2.66 16.95 -4.24
CA VAL A 23 -2.33 18.37 -4.03
C VAL A 23 -3.31 19.26 -4.79
N MET A 24 -3.91 20.20 -4.06
CA MET A 24 -4.80 21.22 -4.61
C MET A 24 -4.19 22.61 -4.50
N LEU A 25 -4.55 23.49 -5.43
CA LEU A 25 -4.26 24.91 -5.33
C LEU A 25 -5.35 25.56 -4.47
N HIS A 26 -4.97 26.28 -3.43
CA HIS A 26 -5.91 26.99 -2.58
C HIS A 26 -6.01 28.46 -2.94
N SER A 27 -4.87 29.11 -3.17
CA SER A 27 -4.83 30.48 -3.62
C SER A 27 -3.66 30.73 -4.53
N LEU A 28 -3.83 31.69 -5.44
CA LEU A 28 -2.76 32.20 -6.28
C LEU A 28 -2.95 33.70 -6.48
N GLU A 29 -1.87 34.44 -6.32
CA GLU A 29 -1.77 35.84 -6.69
C GLU A 29 -0.52 36.02 -7.53
N ILE A 30 -0.68 36.60 -8.72
CA ILE A 30 0.42 36.92 -9.63
C ILE A 30 0.70 38.42 -9.54
N TYR A 31 1.97 38.81 -9.44
CA TYR A 31 2.40 40.20 -9.30
C TYR A 31 2.96 40.78 -10.60
N THR A 32 3.65 39.94 -11.39
CA THR A 32 4.24 40.30 -12.68
C THR A 32 3.68 39.40 -13.76
N THR A 33 3.52 39.92 -14.97
CA THR A 33 3.20 39.15 -16.18
C THR A 33 4.27 39.49 -17.21
N HIS A 34 4.71 38.50 -17.97
CA HIS A 34 5.76 38.62 -18.95
C HIS A 34 5.22 38.88 -20.37
N GLU A 35 3.89 38.82 -20.54
CA GLU A 35 3.18 39.25 -21.76
C GLU A 35 3.56 40.68 -22.19
N TRP A 36 4.07 40.80 -23.42
CA TRP A 36 4.51 42.08 -23.99
C TRP A 36 3.33 43.03 -24.27
N PHE A 37 2.25 42.50 -24.83
CA PHE A 37 1.04 43.28 -25.08
C PHE A 37 0.13 43.20 -23.86
N ALA A 38 -0.81 44.13 -23.69
CA ALA A 38 -1.78 44.10 -22.59
C ALA A 38 -2.81 42.94 -22.70
N SER A 39 -2.35 41.76 -23.16
CA SER A 39 -3.05 40.50 -23.20
C SER A 39 -3.43 40.05 -21.80
N THR A 40 -4.46 39.22 -21.74
CA THR A 40 -4.73 38.45 -20.53
C THR A 40 -3.67 37.36 -20.41
N PRO A 41 -2.98 37.23 -19.26
CA PRO A 41 -1.98 36.20 -19.05
C PRO A 41 -2.61 34.81 -19.17
N THR A 42 -1.91 33.86 -19.80
CA THR A 42 -2.34 32.45 -19.86
C THR A 42 -1.44 31.63 -18.95
N VAL A 43 -1.87 31.45 -17.71
CA VAL A 43 -1.05 30.81 -16.67
C VAL A 43 -1.36 29.33 -16.60
N TYR A 44 -0.33 28.51 -16.47
CA TYR A 44 -0.48 27.09 -16.19
C TYR A 44 0.50 26.61 -15.12
N PHE A 45 0.11 25.54 -14.44
CA PHE A 45 0.96 24.77 -13.54
C PHE A 45 1.38 23.48 -14.23
N GLN A 46 2.63 23.07 -14.07
CA GLN A 46 3.11 21.80 -14.61
C GLN A 46 4.13 21.15 -13.68
N CYS A 47 4.05 19.84 -13.55
CA CYS A 47 5.08 18.99 -12.95
C CYS A 47 5.74 18.10 -14.01
N SER A 48 7.00 17.72 -13.77
CA SER A 48 7.76 16.83 -14.65
C SER A 48 7.04 15.49 -14.82
N GLY A 49 6.80 15.10 -16.08
CA GLY A 49 6.07 13.88 -16.42
C GLY A 49 4.54 14.01 -16.43
N GLU A 50 4.00 15.21 -16.16
CA GLU A 50 2.57 15.49 -16.14
C GLU A 50 2.16 16.48 -17.24
N ASN A 51 0.86 16.47 -17.53
CA ASN A 51 0.25 17.43 -18.47
C ASN A 51 0.20 18.83 -17.85
N LYS A 52 0.18 19.85 -18.70
CA LYS A 52 -0.06 21.23 -18.29
C LYS A 52 -1.47 21.36 -17.71
N THR A 53 -1.57 22.01 -16.55
CA THR A 53 -2.83 22.35 -15.90
C THR A 53 -3.06 23.84 -16.02
N PHE A 54 -3.87 24.26 -17.00
CA PHE A 54 -4.20 25.65 -17.23
C PHE A 54 -5.09 26.22 -16.12
N LEU A 55 -4.85 27.47 -15.74
CA LEU A 55 -5.59 28.18 -14.69
C LEU A 55 -6.43 29.29 -15.33
N PRO A 56 -7.58 28.95 -15.97
CA PRO A 56 -8.34 29.89 -16.79
C PRO A 56 -8.92 31.08 -16.01
N ASP A 57 -9.02 30.98 -14.69
CA ASP A 57 -9.57 32.02 -13.83
C ASP A 57 -8.54 33.12 -13.51
N VAL A 58 -7.25 32.82 -13.66
CA VAL A 58 -6.15 33.72 -13.33
C VAL A 58 -5.90 34.65 -14.53
N LYS A 59 -6.45 35.85 -14.46
CA LYS A 59 -6.52 36.79 -15.60
C LYS A 59 -5.89 38.15 -15.34
N ARG A 60 -5.59 38.47 -14.09
CA ARG A 60 -5.13 39.80 -13.68
C ARG A 60 -4.07 39.68 -12.60
N LYS A 61 -3.04 40.51 -12.70
CA LYS A 61 -2.05 40.69 -11.62
C LYS A 61 -2.65 41.41 -10.42
N ASN A 62 -2.01 41.28 -9.26
CA ASN A 62 -2.39 41.86 -7.97
C ASN A 62 -3.83 41.54 -7.57
N THR A 63 -4.31 40.36 -7.97
CA THR A 63 -5.63 39.84 -7.63
C THR A 63 -5.43 38.48 -7.00
N VAL A 64 -5.93 38.31 -5.77
CA VAL A 64 -5.93 37.02 -5.09
C VAL A 64 -7.06 36.17 -5.64
N TYR A 65 -6.72 35.06 -6.26
CA TYR A 65 -7.65 34.03 -6.67
C TYR A 65 -7.70 32.95 -5.59
N THR A 66 -8.90 32.50 -5.22
CA THR A 66 -9.11 31.43 -4.24
C THR A 66 -9.92 30.32 -4.88
N PHE A 67 -9.47 29.09 -4.69
CA PHE A 67 -10.06 27.91 -5.32
C PHE A 67 -10.59 26.94 -4.26
N ARG A 68 -11.57 26.13 -4.65
CA ARG A 68 -12.30 25.21 -3.76
C ARG A 68 -11.90 23.75 -3.93
N GLY A 69 -11.12 23.42 -4.96
CA GLY A 69 -10.80 22.04 -5.31
C GLY A 69 -11.92 21.34 -6.09
N GLU A 70 -12.98 22.08 -6.43
CA GLU A 70 -14.12 21.60 -7.23
C GLU A 70 -13.96 21.96 -8.72
N GLU A 71 -12.96 22.79 -9.05
CA GLU A 71 -12.70 23.23 -10.41
C GLU A 71 -12.21 22.06 -11.28
N SER A 72 -12.60 22.04 -12.56
CA SER A 72 -12.29 20.92 -13.47
C SER A 72 -10.80 20.74 -13.76
N PHE A 73 -9.97 21.74 -13.46
CA PHE A 73 -8.52 21.68 -13.59
C PHE A 73 -7.82 21.27 -12.28
N GLN A 74 -8.58 20.97 -11.22
CA GLN A 74 -8.05 20.43 -9.97
C GLN A 74 -8.28 18.91 -9.90
N PRO A 75 -7.37 18.15 -9.24
CA PRO A 75 -6.16 18.58 -8.53
C PRO A 75 -5.01 18.99 -9.47
N LEU A 76 -4.02 19.71 -8.93
CA LEU A 76 -2.85 20.12 -9.72
C LEU A 76 -1.86 19.00 -9.97
N THR A 77 -1.65 18.14 -8.98
CA THR A 77 -0.73 17.00 -9.04
C THR A 77 -1.00 16.04 -7.88
N ASN A 78 -0.33 14.89 -7.89
CA ASN A 78 -0.33 13.94 -6.78
C ASN A 78 1.11 13.48 -6.47
N PHE A 79 1.42 13.17 -5.21
CA PHE A 79 2.70 12.56 -4.86
C PHE A 79 2.58 11.04 -4.75
N GLU A 80 3.52 10.33 -5.34
CA GLU A 80 3.72 8.90 -5.12
C GLU A 80 4.74 8.72 -3.98
N SER A 81 4.24 8.48 -2.77
CA SER A 81 5.08 8.31 -1.57
C SER A 81 5.95 9.54 -1.25
N THR A 82 7.29 9.40 -1.12
CA THR A 82 8.24 10.44 -0.67
C THR A 82 8.84 11.23 -1.82
N LYS A 83 8.60 10.81 -3.07
CA LYS A 83 9.28 11.38 -4.22
C LYS A 83 8.78 12.80 -4.49
N CYS A 84 9.73 13.73 -4.53
CA CYS A 84 9.47 15.08 -4.98
C CYS A 84 9.30 15.12 -6.50
N LYS A 85 8.59 16.14 -6.98
CA LYS A 85 8.42 16.44 -8.39
C LYS A 85 8.99 17.82 -8.67
N ARG A 86 9.66 17.98 -9.80
CA ARG A 86 10.03 19.30 -10.30
C ARG A 86 8.79 19.93 -10.92
N CYS A 87 8.31 21.02 -10.36
CA CYS A 87 7.09 21.69 -10.77
C CYS A 87 7.29 23.20 -10.88
N GLY A 88 6.40 23.87 -11.62
CA GLY A 88 6.49 25.30 -11.81
C GLY A 88 5.17 25.94 -12.21
N PHE A 89 5.14 27.27 -12.10
CA PHE A 89 4.16 28.10 -12.77
C PHE A 89 4.81 28.74 -13.99
N TYR A 90 4.04 28.78 -15.08
CA TYR A 90 4.49 29.25 -16.37
C TYR A 90 3.44 30.17 -16.98
N GLU A 91 3.87 31.10 -17.81
CA GLU A 91 3.02 31.92 -18.67
C GLU A 91 3.19 31.44 -20.11
N GLU A 92 2.11 31.01 -20.74
CA GLU A 92 2.15 30.54 -22.13
C GLU A 92 2.32 31.72 -23.09
N ASP A 93 3.31 31.60 -23.98
CA ASP A 93 3.63 32.62 -24.97
C ASP A 93 3.22 32.17 -26.37
N ARG A 94 2.68 33.09 -27.17
CA ARG A 94 2.26 32.76 -28.56
C ARG A 94 3.40 32.71 -29.57
N PHE A 95 4.46 33.48 -29.32
CA PHE A 95 5.52 33.74 -30.31
C PHE A 95 6.92 33.41 -29.82
N THR A 96 7.06 33.17 -28.52
CA THR A 96 8.31 32.90 -27.81
C THR A 96 8.16 31.65 -26.96
N SER A 97 9.25 31.20 -26.33
CA SER A 97 9.15 30.15 -25.32
C SER A 97 8.40 30.69 -24.10
N ASP A 98 7.49 29.88 -23.57
CA ASP A 98 6.76 30.17 -22.32
C ASP A 98 7.69 30.72 -21.22
N ASP A 99 7.24 31.81 -20.60
CA ASP A 99 7.94 32.41 -19.48
C ASP A 99 7.77 31.57 -18.22
N VAL A 100 8.81 31.57 -17.39
CA VAL A 100 8.85 30.78 -16.16
C VAL A 100 8.74 31.74 -14.97
N PHE A 101 7.60 31.72 -14.28
CA PHE A 101 7.46 32.46 -13.02
C PHE A 101 8.40 31.88 -11.95
N ASP A 102 8.39 30.56 -11.80
CA ASP A 102 9.32 29.82 -10.96
C ASP A 102 9.22 28.32 -11.26
N GLU A 103 10.35 27.62 -11.10
CA GLU A 103 10.41 26.16 -11.13
C GLU A 103 11.19 25.68 -9.90
N TRP A 104 10.63 24.73 -9.16
CA TRP A 104 11.22 24.24 -7.91
C TRP A 104 10.97 22.75 -7.71
N GLU A 105 11.70 22.18 -6.76
CA GLU A 105 11.46 20.82 -6.28
C GLU A 105 10.31 20.86 -5.27
N PHE A 106 9.15 20.36 -5.68
CA PHE A 106 7.93 20.32 -4.88
C PHE A 106 7.82 18.95 -4.21
N CYS A 107 7.82 18.95 -2.88
CA CYS A 107 7.90 17.74 -2.07
C CYS A 107 6.69 17.58 -1.13
N PRO A 108 6.32 16.33 -0.78
CA PRO A 108 5.38 16.08 0.31
C PRO A 108 5.81 16.72 1.64
N SER A 109 7.12 16.81 1.89
CA SER A 109 7.72 17.38 3.10
C SER A 109 7.64 18.90 3.21
N ASP A 110 7.22 19.59 2.14
CA ASP A 110 7.00 21.05 2.16
C ASP A 110 5.74 21.43 2.96
N PHE A 111 4.81 20.49 3.12
CA PHE A 111 3.55 20.64 3.85
C PHE A 111 3.75 20.45 5.35
N LYS A 112 4.41 21.42 5.98
CA LYS A 112 4.78 21.39 7.40
C LYS A 112 3.65 21.87 8.33
N SER A 113 2.66 22.56 7.80
CA SER A 113 1.53 23.06 8.58
C SER A 113 0.59 21.92 8.96
N ASP A 114 0.06 21.93 10.18
CA ASP A 114 -0.85 20.88 10.69
C ASP A 114 -2.14 20.74 9.87
N ASP A 115 -2.52 21.79 9.14
CA ASP A 115 -3.67 21.84 8.25
C ASP A 115 -3.34 21.44 6.79
N GLY A 116 -2.09 21.05 6.53
CA GLY A 116 -1.62 20.65 5.21
C GLY A 116 -1.45 21.82 4.26
N ARG A 117 -1.24 23.05 4.75
CA ARG A 117 -0.89 24.20 3.91
C ARG A 117 0.61 24.29 3.65
N TYR A 118 0.94 24.59 2.40
CA TYR A 118 2.27 25.01 1.96
C TYR A 118 2.16 26.30 1.15
N ILE A 119 2.98 27.30 1.47
CA ILE A 119 3.01 28.58 0.78
C ILE A 119 4.31 28.67 -0.02
N ARG A 120 4.20 28.84 -1.34
CA ARG A 120 5.31 29.16 -2.24
C ARG A 120 5.17 30.62 -2.67
N ALA A 121 6.14 31.43 -2.30
CA ALA A 121 6.26 32.79 -2.79
C ALA A 121 7.57 32.96 -3.56
N LYS A 122 7.51 33.63 -4.71
CA LYS A 122 8.68 33.98 -5.51
C LYS A 122 8.67 35.49 -5.71
N GLY A 123 9.43 36.21 -4.88
CA GLY A 123 9.69 37.65 -5.04
C GLY A 123 8.47 38.45 -5.52
N ASN A 124 8.64 39.14 -6.65
CA ASN A 124 7.60 39.91 -7.32
C ASN A 124 6.92 39.13 -8.47
N GLU A 125 7.00 37.80 -8.47
CA GLU A 125 6.37 36.95 -9.50
C GLU A 125 4.99 36.50 -9.01
N PHE A 126 4.93 35.76 -7.89
CA PHE A 126 3.66 35.27 -7.35
C PHE A 126 3.73 34.89 -5.86
N ASN A 127 2.53 34.69 -5.29
CA ASN A 127 2.30 34.02 -4.02
C ASN A 127 1.20 32.97 -4.18
N ALA A 128 1.53 31.70 -3.91
CA ALA A 128 0.64 30.57 -4.05
C ALA A 128 0.53 29.78 -2.76
N THR A 129 -0.68 29.37 -2.40
CA THR A 129 -0.95 28.44 -1.31
C THR A 129 -1.46 27.13 -1.88
N PHE A 130 -0.83 26.03 -1.50
CA PHE A 130 -1.21 24.66 -1.83
C PHE A 130 -1.77 23.95 -0.60
N LEU A 131 -2.64 22.97 -0.85
CA LEU A 131 -3.22 22.10 0.19
C LEU A 131 -2.91 20.63 -0.12
N CYS A 132 -2.42 19.92 0.89
CA CYS A 132 -2.27 18.47 0.90
C CYS A 132 -2.53 17.93 2.30
N THR A 133 -3.78 17.54 2.58
CA THR A 133 -4.19 17.01 3.90
C THR A 133 -3.59 15.63 4.19
N GLU A 134 -3.24 14.88 3.15
CA GLU A 134 -2.63 13.56 3.23
C GLU A 134 -1.13 13.64 3.55
N CYS A 135 -0.47 14.74 3.17
CA CYS A 135 0.95 14.97 3.41
C CYS A 135 1.26 15.16 4.91
N VAL A 136 0.33 15.72 5.69
CA VAL A 136 0.48 15.91 7.15
C VAL A 136 0.64 14.59 7.88
N LYS A 137 -0.13 13.57 7.47
CA LYS A 137 -0.12 12.23 8.12
C LYS A 137 1.22 11.51 7.98
N LYS A 138 2.05 11.92 7.00
CA LYS A 138 3.36 11.33 6.72
C LYS A 138 4.47 11.89 7.60
N GLY A 139 4.44 13.19 7.90
CA GLY A 139 5.40 13.82 8.82
C GLY A 139 5.40 13.17 10.21
N THR A 140 4.25 12.67 10.65
CA THR A 140 4.10 11.94 11.93
C THR A 140 4.67 10.53 11.90
N LEU A 141 4.67 9.84 10.74
CA LEU A 141 5.19 8.48 10.62
C LEU A 141 6.73 8.45 10.51
N GLU A 142 7.32 9.42 9.83
CA GLU A 142 8.79 9.53 9.67
C GLU A 142 9.51 10.07 10.92
N SER A 143 8.81 10.68 11.87
CA SER A 143 9.38 11.22 13.11
C SER A 143 9.38 10.23 14.29
N SER A 144 9.08 8.96 14.05
CA SER A 144 8.94 7.94 15.11
C SER A 144 10.25 7.34 15.62
N ASP A 145 11.38 7.66 15.00
CA ASP A 145 12.70 7.20 15.40
C ASP A 145 13.47 8.32 16.10
N ASN A 146 13.04 8.68 17.32
CA ASN A 146 13.90 9.13 18.44
C ASN A 146 13.06 9.78 19.56
N ALA A 147 13.34 9.34 20.79
CA ALA A 147 12.95 9.91 22.07
C ALA A 147 11.56 9.56 22.64
N SER A 148 11.66 9.08 23.88
CA SER A 148 10.66 8.57 24.80
C SER A 148 9.77 9.64 25.46
N HIS A 149 8.64 9.19 26.01
CA HIS A 149 7.85 9.82 27.09
C HIS A 149 7.19 11.19 26.81
N ALA A 150 5.89 11.17 26.52
CA ALA A 150 4.91 12.10 27.12
C ALA A 150 3.47 11.60 26.90
N HIS A 151 2.60 11.97 27.83
CA HIS A 151 1.31 11.39 28.17
C HIS A 151 0.14 11.99 27.38
N ASP A 152 -0.89 11.16 27.16
CA ASP A 152 -2.33 11.44 27.00
C ASP A 152 -2.87 12.29 25.83
N LYS A 153 -3.72 11.67 24.98
CA LYS A 153 -5.21 11.66 25.13
C LYS A 153 -5.86 11.47 23.75
N GLY A 154 -6.33 10.25 23.46
CA GLY A 154 -6.98 9.91 22.18
C GLY A 154 -7.48 8.47 22.13
N ASN A 155 -8.31 8.11 23.11
CA ASN A 155 -8.78 6.75 23.38
C ASN A 155 -9.90 6.32 22.42
N GLY A 156 -9.67 5.28 21.61
CA GLY A 156 -10.75 4.53 20.95
C GLY A 156 -10.35 3.63 19.78
N MET A 157 -9.45 4.06 18.89
CA MET A 157 -9.27 3.37 17.59
C MET A 157 -8.02 2.47 17.51
N HIS A 158 -6.99 2.71 18.31
CA HIS A 158 -5.74 1.94 18.23
C HIS A 158 -5.77 0.67 19.10
N TRP A 159 -6.49 0.69 20.23
CA TRP A 159 -6.68 -0.48 21.08
C TRP A 159 -7.51 -1.56 20.38
N SER A 160 -8.53 -1.15 19.62
CA SER A 160 -9.36 -2.07 18.85
C SER A 160 -8.55 -2.78 17.77
N MET A 161 -7.65 -2.09 17.05
CA MET A 161 -6.77 -2.73 16.06
C MET A 161 -5.82 -3.75 16.68
N LYS A 162 -5.15 -3.41 17.79
CA LYS A 162 -4.28 -4.35 18.50
C LYS A 162 -5.05 -5.58 19.00
N LEU A 163 -6.27 -5.40 19.48
CA LEU A 163 -7.14 -6.47 19.93
C LEU A 163 -7.60 -7.38 18.78
N ILE A 164 -7.97 -6.82 17.63
CA ILE A 164 -8.37 -7.59 16.45
C ILE A 164 -7.21 -8.44 15.93
N ILE A 165 -6.01 -7.86 15.85
CA ILE A 165 -4.80 -8.58 15.44
C ILE A 165 -4.50 -9.73 16.41
N ALA A 166 -4.57 -9.48 17.73
CA ALA A 166 -4.34 -10.51 18.74
C ALA A 166 -5.35 -11.68 18.62
N ILE A 167 -6.65 -11.38 18.44
CA ILE A 167 -7.69 -12.40 18.28
C ILE A 167 -7.48 -13.22 17.01
N SER A 168 -7.12 -12.57 15.89
CA SER A 168 -6.86 -13.25 14.62
C SER A 168 -5.73 -14.28 14.72
N VAL A 169 -4.63 -13.91 15.39
CA VAL A 169 -3.48 -14.82 15.61
C VAL A 169 -3.91 -16.02 16.46
N VAL A 170 -4.68 -15.79 17.53
CA VAL A 170 -5.17 -16.87 18.39
C VAL A 170 -6.13 -17.79 17.62
N ALA A 171 -7.06 -17.25 16.84
CA ALA A 171 -8.00 -18.07 16.06
C ALA A 171 -7.28 -18.93 15.00
N SER A 172 -6.31 -18.35 14.29
CA SER A 172 -5.53 -19.06 13.27
C SER A 172 -4.71 -20.20 13.86
N THR A 173 -4.04 -19.98 14.99
CA THR A 173 -3.27 -21.04 15.66
C THR A 173 -4.15 -22.20 16.12
N ILE A 174 -5.34 -21.93 16.65
CA ILE A 174 -6.29 -22.97 17.06
C ILE A 174 -6.75 -23.80 15.86
N LEU A 175 -7.09 -23.16 14.73
CA LEU A 175 -7.50 -23.86 13.51
C LEU A 175 -6.39 -24.76 12.95
N LEU A 176 -5.14 -24.31 12.99
CA LEU A 176 -4.00 -25.12 12.59
C LEU A 176 -3.82 -26.36 13.47
N ILE A 177 -3.94 -26.22 14.79
CA ILE A 177 -3.83 -27.35 15.72
C ILE A 177 -4.93 -28.39 15.44
N ILE A 178 -6.17 -27.94 15.23
CA ILE A 178 -7.29 -28.84 14.90
C ILE A 178 -7.03 -29.57 13.57
N GLY A 179 -6.57 -28.85 12.53
CA GLY A 179 -6.22 -29.45 11.24
C GLY A 179 -5.13 -30.52 11.37
N PHE A 180 -4.09 -30.25 12.16
CA PHE A 180 -3.03 -31.23 12.45
C PHE A 180 -3.55 -32.48 13.16
N ILE A 181 -4.44 -32.34 14.14
CA ILE A 181 -5.02 -33.48 14.86
C ILE A 181 -5.86 -34.35 13.92
N VAL A 182 -6.67 -33.74 13.05
CA VAL A 182 -7.49 -34.47 12.07
C VAL A 182 -6.61 -35.19 11.06
N ALA A 183 -5.61 -34.52 10.49
CA ALA A 183 -4.66 -35.13 9.56
C ALA A 183 -3.86 -36.27 10.21
N TYR A 184 -3.42 -36.08 11.46
CA TYR A 184 -2.72 -37.11 12.22
C TYR A 184 -3.61 -38.34 12.49
N LYS A 185 -4.87 -38.13 12.93
CA LYS A 185 -5.82 -39.23 13.12
C LYS A 185 -6.14 -39.95 11.80
N TYR A 186 -6.29 -39.21 10.71
CA TYR A 186 -6.52 -39.77 9.39
C TYR A 186 -5.33 -40.61 8.92
N TRP A 187 -4.11 -40.12 9.10
CA TRP A 187 -2.89 -40.86 8.79
C TRP A 187 -2.76 -42.11 9.66
N LEU A 188 -3.01 -42.01 10.96
CA LEU A 188 -2.98 -43.15 11.88
C LEU A 188 -4.02 -44.22 11.50
N LYS A 189 -5.19 -43.81 11.00
CA LYS A 189 -6.21 -44.73 10.48
C LYS A 189 -5.72 -45.41 9.19
N ARG A 190 -5.14 -44.67 8.26
CA ARG A 190 -4.57 -45.21 7.01
C ARG A 190 -3.40 -46.16 7.26
N LYS A 191 -2.56 -45.87 8.26
CA LYS A 191 -1.43 -46.74 8.64
C LYS A 191 -1.91 -48.09 9.16
N ARG A 192 -2.97 -48.11 9.99
CA ARG A 192 -3.58 -49.35 10.49
C ARG A 192 -4.14 -50.22 9.37
N GLN A 193 -4.73 -49.62 8.33
CA GLN A 193 -5.24 -50.38 7.18
C GLN A 193 -4.10 -51.03 6.37
N HIS A 194 -2.96 -50.34 6.21
CA HIS A 194 -1.79 -50.92 5.53
C HIS A 194 -1.17 -52.08 6.32
N GLU A 195 -1.12 -52.00 7.65
CA GLU A 195 -0.59 -53.09 8.48
C GLU A 195 -1.53 -54.31 8.49
N GLN A 196 -2.85 -54.11 8.48
CA GLN A 196 -3.81 -55.21 8.35
C GLN A 196 -3.74 -55.89 6.99
N ALA A 197 -3.62 -55.14 5.90
CA ALA A 197 -3.45 -55.72 4.56
C ALA A 197 -2.12 -56.50 4.43
N ARG A 198 -1.06 -56.03 5.09
CA ARG A 198 0.23 -56.71 5.15
C ARG A 198 0.19 -57.98 5.99
N PHE A 199 -0.61 -57.99 7.05
CA PHE A 199 -0.79 -59.15 7.93
C PHE A 199 -1.67 -60.22 7.27
N LEU A 200 -2.74 -59.81 6.56
CA LEU A 200 -3.63 -60.73 5.83
C LEU A 200 -2.90 -61.43 4.69
N LYS A 201 -1.98 -60.72 4.01
CA LYS A 201 -1.09 -61.32 3.01
C LYS A 201 -0.17 -62.41 3.58
N LEU A 202 0.26 -62.32 4.84
CA LEU A 202 1.08 -63.37 5.46
C LEU A 202 0.29 -64.66 5.74
N PHE A 203 -1.03 -64.58 5.91
CA PHE A 203 -1.88 -65.77 6.00
C PHE A 203 -2.19 -66.33 4.61
N GLU A 204 -2.50 -65.48 3.64
CA GLU A 204 -2.73 -65.90 2.25
C GLU A 204 -1.48 -66.61 1.68
N ASP A 205 -0.27 -66.08 1.91
CA ASP A 205 0.99 -66.71 1.52
C ASP A 205 1.33 -67.98 2.36
N THR A 206 0.67 -68.25 3.49
CA THR A 206 0.84 -69.48 4.30
C THR A 206 -0.15 -70.56 3.88
N ASP A 207 -1.41 -70.19 3.61
CA ASP A 207 -2.46 -71.09 3.15
C ASP A 207 -2.13 -71.64 1.74
N ASP A 208 -1.45 -70.86 0.87
CA ASP A 208 -0.93 -71.34 -0.43
C ASP A 208 0.22 -72.38 -0.31
N ILE A 209 0.80 -72.58 0.88
CA ILE A 209 1.88 -73.57 1.12
C ILE A 209 1.30 -74.90 1.67
N GLU A 210 0.11 -74.89 2.26
CA GLU A 210 -0.55 -76.11 2.76
C GLU A 210 -1.27 -76.91 1.66
N ASP A 211 -1.55 -76.32 0.49
CA ASP A 211 -2.23 -77.00 -0.62
C ASP A 211 -1.32 -77.86 -1.53
N GLU A 212 0.01 -77.89 -1.32
CA GLU A 212 0.93 -78.75 -2.08
C GLU A 212 1.58 -79.92 -1.30
N LEU A 213 1.27 -80.12 -0.01
CA LEU A 213 1.89 -81.20 0.78
C LEU A 213 0.88 -82.01 1.63
N GLY A 214 0.24 -83.02 1.02
CA GLY A 214 0.10 -84.30 1.72
C GLY A 214 -1.11 -85.21 1.45
N ILE A 215 -0.81 -86.33 0.77
CA ILE A 215 -1.15 -87.71 1.17
C ILE A 215 -2.54 -88.23 0.73
N GLY A 216 -2.53 -89.16 -0.25
CA GLY A 216 -3.70 -89.76 -0.88
C GLY A 216 -4.37 -90.93 -0.14
N PRO A 217 -5.47 -91.49 -0.67
CA PRO A 217 -6.12 -92.66 -0.10
C PRO A 217 -5.79 -93.95 -0.87
N LEU A 218 -5.32 -94.97 -0.13
CA LEU A 218 -5.25 -96.37 -0.51
C LEU A 218 -6.35 -97.13 0.25
N SER A 219 -6.91 -98.17 -0.38
CA SER A 219 -7.95 -99.13 0.08
C SER A 219 -9.41 -98.65 -0.11
N ASP A 220 -10.38 -99.45 -0.58
CA ASP A 220 -10.48 -100.91 -0.54
C ASP A 220 -11.56 -101.45 -1.53
N SER A 221 -11.32 -102.67 -2.02
CA SER A 221 -12.27 -103.76 -2.41
C SER A 221 -13.56 -103.54 -3.24
N ILE A 222 -13.59 -104.12 -4.45
CA ILE A 222 -14.43 -105.28 -4.89
C ILE A 222 -13.81 -105.88 -6.16
#